data_AF-A0A939YA99-F1
#
_entry.id   AF-A0A939YA99-F1
#
_cell.length_a   1.000
_cell.length_b   1.000
_cell.length_c   1.000
_cell.angle_alpha   90.00
_cell.angle_beta   90.00
_cell.angle_gamma   90.00
#
_symmetry.space_group_name_H-M   'P 1'
#
loop_
_entity.id
_entity.type
_entity.pdbx_description
1 polymer ?
#
loop_
_entity_poly.entity_id
_entity_poly.type
_entity_poly.pdbx_seq_one_letter_code
_entity_poly.pdbx_strand_id
1 'polypeptide(L)'
;MRITKEELTKEELKHIFSRKDRKADNSATLDDGMLFIGTKEVAALMGCSIPVARQTMRRKDFPLIMCGKNLKVMKCELIKWASQRRV
;
A
#
# COMPACT_ATOMS: atom_id res chain seq x y z
N MET A 1 -5.08 9.42 37.95
CA MET A 1 -4.36 8.14 37.80
C MET A 1 -4.11 7.89 36.32
N ARG A 2 -2.83 7.81 35.94
CA ARG A 2 -2.37 7.31 34.64
C ARG A 2 -2.49 5.79 34.64
N ILE A 3 -2.74 5.18 33.49
CA ILE A 3 -2.41 3.81 33.00
C ILE A 3 -3.40 3.54 31.83
N THR A 4 -3.08 3.09 30.61
CA THR A 4 -1.91 3.04 29.72
C THR A 4 -2.47 2.68 28.32
N LYS A 5 -1.73 3.01 27.27
CA LYS A 5 -1.96 2.54 25.90
C LYS A 5 -1.75 1.02 25.81
N GLU A 6 -2.26 0.45 24.73
CA GLU A 6 -1.87 -0.83 24.13
C GLU A 6 -2.28 -2.10 24.88
N GLU A 7 -3.16 -2.88 24.28
CA GLU A 7 -2.88 -4.27 23.89
C GLU A 7 -4.12 -4.86 23.18
N LEU A 8 -4.39 -4.40 21.94
CA LEU A 8 -5.13 -5.23 21.02
C LEU A 8 -4.13 -6.21 20.41
N THR A 9 -4.20 -7.45 20.87
CA THR A 9 -3.32 -8.55 20.51
C THR A 9 -3.33 -8.78 19.00
N LYS A 10 -2.12 -8.96 18.44
CA LYS A 10 -1.83 -9.17 17.01
C LYS A 10 -2.61 -10.33 16.37
N GLU A 11 -3.25 -11.18 17.17
CA GLU A 11 -4.04 -12.35 16.75
C GLU A 11 -5.42 -12.00 16.18
N GLU A 12 -6.12 -10.99 16.72
CA GLU A 12 -7.42 -10.55 16.18
C GLU A 12 -7.26 -9.89 14.79
N LEU A 13 -6.19 -9.11 14.61
CA LEU A 13 -5.84 -8.54 13.30
C LEU A 13 -5.51 -9.63 12.27
N LYS A 14 -4.92 -10.75 12.70
CA LYS A 14 -4.56 -11.87 11.82
C LYS A 14 -5.81 -12.60 11.30
N HIS A 15 -6.86 -12.72 12.12
CA HIS A 15 -8.10 -13.38 11.72
C HIS A 15 -8.92 -12.54 10.73
N ILE A 16 -8.92 -11.21 10.87
CA ILE A 16 -9.58 -10.29 9.93
C ILE A 16 -8.91 -10.32 8.55
N PHE A 17 -7.58 -10.45 8.49
CA PHE A 17 -6.82 -10.49 7.24
C PHE A 17 -6.71 -11.88 6.60
N SER A 18 -7.23 -12.95 7.23
CA SER A 18 -7.03 -14.34 6.78
C SER A 18 -7.93 -14.80 5.62
N ARG A 19 -8.82 -13.95 5.10
CA ARG A 19 -9.67 -14.32 3.96
C ARG A 19 -9.22 -13.65 2.67
N LYS A 20 -8.43 -14.43 1.92
CA LYS A 20 -8.28 -14.43 0.45
C LYS A 20 -7.03 -13.75 -0.10
N ASP A 21 -5.88 -14.30 0.26
CA ASP A 21 -4.66 -14.20 -0.54
C ASP A 21 -4.84 -14.98 -1.85
N ARG A 22 -5.17 -14.26 -2.93
CA ARG A 22 -4.82 -14.72 -4.27
C ARG A 22 -3.43 -14.15 -4.57
N LYS A 23 -2.42 -15.02 -4.41
CA LYS A 23 -1.08 -15.01 -5.01
C LYS A 23 -0.49 -13.63 -5.32
N ALA A 24 0.32 -13.12 -4.40
CA ALA A 24 1.57 -12.48 -4.79
C ALA A 24 2.63 -13.59 -4.73
N ASP A 25 2.92 -14.19 -5.87
CA ASP A 25 3.99 -15.18 -5.96
C ASP A 25 5.33 -14.49 -5.62
N ASN A 26 6.06 -15.11 -4.69
CA ASN A 26 7.44 -14.81 -4.33
C ASN A 26 8.34 -14.93 -5.57
N SER A 27 9.07 -13.88 -5.92
CA SER A 27 10.44 -14.00 -6.43
C SER A 27 11.16 -12.67 -6.32
N ALA A 28 12.02 -12.57 -5.31
CA ALA A 28 13.12 -11.64 -5.32
C ALA A 28 14.03 -11.95 -6.51
N THR A 29 13.84 -11.22 -7.61
CA THR A 29 14.81 -11.12 -8.69
C THR A 29 14.87 -9.66 -9.13
N LEU A 30 16.10 -9.19 -9.23
CA LEU A 30 16.53 -7.81 -9.44
C LEU A 30 16.03 -7.24 -10.77
N ASP A 31 14.77 -6.83 -10.81
CA ASP A 31 14.24 -5.85 -11.78
C ASP A 31 13.26 -4.94 -11.03
N ASP A 32 13.79 -4.08 -10.16
CA ASP A 32 12.99 -3.13 -9.35
C ASP A 32 12.22 -2.12 -10.22
N GLY A 33 12.46 -2.12 -11.54
CA GLY A 33 11.97 -1.15 -12.52
C GLY A 33 10.49 -1.28 -12.90
N MET A 34 9.92 -2.50 -12.88
CA MET A 34 8.62 -2.76 -13.52
C MET A 34 7.55 -3.40 -12.62
N LEU A 35 7.65 -3.26 -11.30
CA LEU A 35 6.63 -3.81 -10.40
C LEU A 35 5.41 -2.88 -10.27
N PHE A 36 4.24 -3.37 -10.69
CA PHE A 36 2.96 -2.73 -10.42
C PHE A 36 2.40 -3.17 -9.08
N ILE A 37 2.14 -2.21 -8.21
CA ILE A 37 1.59 -2.42 -6.88
C ILE A 37 0.15 -1.89 -6.78
N GLY A 38 -0.67 -2.54 -5.97
CA GLY A 38 -2.07 -2.19 -5.72
C GLY A 38 -2.26 -1.30 -4.47
N THR A 39 -3.50 -0.85 -4.23
CA THR A 39 -3.81 0.06 -3.11
C THR A 39 -3.38 -0.45 -1.73
N LYS A 40 -3.41 -1.76 -1.50
CA LYS A 40 -2.96 -2.36 -0.22
C LYS A 40 -1.46 -2.19 -0.02
N GLU A 41 -0.68 -2.46 -1.07
CA GLU A 41 0.78 -2.35 -1.04
C GLU A 41 1.21 -0.89 -0.98
N VAL A 42 0.52 0.00 -1.71
CA VAL A 42 0.72 1.45 -1.61
C VAL A 42 0.49 1.94 -0.17
N ALA A 43 -0.57 1.46 0.49
CA ALA A 43 -0.86 1.81 1.88
C ALA A 43 0.26 1.35 2.83
N ALA A 44 0.76 0.13 2.64
CA ALA A 44 1.89 -0.39 3.41
C ALA A 44 3.18 0.41 3.16
N LEU A 45 3.47 0.75 1.90
CA LEU A 45 4.69 1.48 1.53
C LEU A 45 4.67 2.95 1.99
N MET A 46 3.50 3.57 2.00
CA MET A 46 3.30 4.94 2.48
C MET A 46 3.06 5.03 4.00
N GLY A 47 2.93 3.88 4.69
CA GLY A 47 2.61 3.83 6.12
C GLY A 47 1.24 4.44 6.47
N CYS A 48 0.27 4.39 5.56
CA CYS A 48 -1.04 5.01 5.73
C CYS A 48 -2.18 3.97 5.67
N SER A 49 -3.39 4.37 6.05
CA SER A 49 -4.55 3.48 5.98
C SER A 49 -5.01 3.29 4.52
N ILE A 50 -5.59 2.12 4.20
CA ILE A 50 -6.13 1.80 2.87
C ILE A 50 -7.07 2.89 2.30
N PRO A 51 -8.02 3.48 3.07
CA PRO A 51 -8.87 4.55 2.53
C PRO A 51 -8.06 5.82 2.19
N VAL A 52 -7.04 6.16 2.99
CA VAL A 52 -6.16 7.31 2.71
C VAL A 52 -5.30 7.06 1.48
N ALA A 53 -4.75 5.84 1.33
CA ALA A 53 -4.03 5.44 0.11
C ALA A 53 -4.95 5.54 -1.11
N ARG A 54 -6.19 5.05 -1.02
CA ARG A 54 -7.18 5.15 -2.11
C ARG A 54 -7.52 6.59 -2.46
N GLN A 55 -7.70 7.47 -1.47
CA GLN A 55 -7.94 8.89 -1.69
C GLN A 55 -6.74 9.54 -2.38
N THR A 56 -5.53 9.18 -1.96
CA THR A 56 -4.27 9.65 -2.54
C THR A 56 -4.10 9.21 -3.98
N MET A 57 -4.38 7.94 -4.27
CA MET A 57 -4.34 7.38 -5.63
C MET A 57 -5.34 8.03 -6.58
N ARG A 58 -6.43 8.62 -6.07
CA ARG A 58 -7.41 9.37 -6.87
C ARG A 58 -7.01 10.83 -7.13
N ARG A 59 -5.89 11.31 -6.58
CA ARG A 59 -5.40 12.66 -6.85
C ARG A 59 -4.90 12.76 -8.28
N LYS A 60 -5.12 13.90 -8.93
CA LYS A 60 -4.67 14.18 -10.30
C LYS A 60 -3.15 14.13 -10.45
N ASP A 61 -2.41 14.44 -9.39
CA ASP A 61 -0.94 14.46 -9.41
C ASP A 61 -0.32 13.07 -9.16
N PHE A 62 -1.13 12.04 -8.85
CA PHE A 62 -0.60 10.73 -8.49
C PHE A 62 -0.33 9.90 -9.76
N PRO A 63 0.79 9.15 -9.83
CA PRO A 63 1.10 8.28 -10.97
C PRO A 63 0.20 7.03 -10.99
N LEU A 64 -1.11 7.23 -11.18
CA LEU A 64 -2.10 6.17 -11.20
C LEU A 64 -2.16 5.53 -12.59
N ILE A 65 -2.18 4.21 -12.62
CA ILE A 65 -2.47 3.40 -13.80
C ILE A 65 -3.75 2.62 -13.55
N MET A 66 -4.77 2.88 -14.37
CA MET A 66 -6.03 2.16 -14.34
C MET A 66 -5.95 0.92 -15.23
N CYS A 67 -6.04 -0.27 -14.62
CA CYS A 67 -6.17 -1.53 -15.33
C CYS A 67 -7.61 -2.03 -15.17
N GLY A 68 -8.48 -1.59 -16.08
CA GLY A 68 -9.92 -1.80 -15.98
C GLY A 68 -10.51 -1.14 -14.73
N LYS A 69 -11.02 -1.95 -13.79
CA LYS A 69 -11.58 -1.48 -12.51
C LYS A 69 -10.54 -1.37 -11.38
N ASN A 70 -9.32 -1.83 -11.61
CA ASN A 70 -8.27 -1.87 -10.61
C ASN A 70 -7.34 -0.67 -10.71
N LEU A 71 -6.97 -0.13 -9.54
CA LEU A 71 -6.02 0.97 -9.38
C LEU A 71 -4.66 0.37 -9.09
N LYS A 72 -3.68 0.63 -9.96
CA LYS A 72 -2.29 0.19 -9.80
C LYS A 72 -1.33 1.38 -9.95
N VAL A 73 -0.14 1.25 -9.43
CA VAL A 73 0.95 2.21 -9.61
C VAL A 73 2.26 1.46 -9.75
N MET A 74 3.18 2.00 -10.53
CA MET A 74 4.54 1.48 -10.61
C MET A 74 5.32 1.84 -9.35
N LYS A 75 5.98 0.87 -8.73
CA LYS A 75 6.75 1.09 -7.49
C LYS A 75 7.79 2.20 -7.66
N CYS A 76 8.52 2.23 -8.78
CA CYS A 76 9.48 3.31 -9.07
C CYS A 76 8.83 4.69 -9.16
N GLU A 77 7.67 4.81 -9.80
CA GLU A 77 6.99 6.10 -9.92
C GLU A 77 6.41 6.55 -8.59
N LEU A 78 5.92 5.62 -7.76
CA LEU A 78 5.48 5.95 -6.41
C LEU A 78 6.62 6.53 -5.58
N ILE A 79 7.81 5.92 -5.62
CA ILE A 79 8.99 6.40 -4.89
C ILE A 79 9.43 7.78 -5.41
N LYS A 80 9.47 7.98 -6.73
CA LYS A 80 9.78 9.29 -7.33
C LYS A 80 8.78 10.36 -6.90
N TRP A 81 7.49 10.04 -6.96
CA TRP A 81 6.41 10.92 -6.56
C TRP A 81 6.48 11.27 -5.06
N ALA A 82 6.72 10.27 -4.20
CA ALA A 82 6.87 10.47 -2.77
C ALA A 82 8.10 11.33 -2.44
N SER A 83 9.20 11.17 -3.20
CA SER A 83 10.41 11.97 -3.01
C SER A 83 10.24 13.43 -3.42
N GLN A 84 9.44 13.69 -4.46
CA GLN A 84 9.11 15.04 -4.91
C GLN A 84 8.14 15.74 -3.96
N ARG A 85 7.26 14.98 -3.31
CA ARG A 85 6.25 15.48 -2.38
C ARG A 85 6.85 15.68 -0.97
N ARG A 86 7.85 16.55 -0.86
CA ARG A 86 8.26 17.13 0.43
C ARG A 86 7.28 18.24 0.80
N VAL A 87 6.38 17.94 1.74
CA VAL A 87 5.74 18.92 2.63
C VAL A 87 6.34 18.71 4.00
#